data_AF-A0A7C6M497-F1
#
_entry.id   AF-A0A7C6M497-F1
#
_cell.length_a   1.000
_cell.length_b   1.000
_cell.length_c   1.000
_cell.angle_alpha   90.00
_cell.angle_beta   90.00
_cell.angle_gamma   90.00
#
_symmetry.space_group_name_H-M   'P 1'
#
loop_
_entity.id
_entity.type
_entity.pdbx_description
1 polymer ?
#
loop_
_entity_poly.entity_id
_entity_poly.type
_entity_poly.pdbx_seq_one_letter_code
_entity_poly.pdbx_strand_id
1 'polypeptide(L)'
;MFDYITRSKSWIKVIPINEGWSRDKKYHVYDINGNEYLLRLSSLDSLEKKKWQYKMLQEIEKLNINAPKPIEFGVIDDQVYLLLT
;
A
#
# COMPACT_ATOMS: atom_id res chain seq x y z
N MET A 1 -15.22 1.13 -0.94
CA MET A 1 -14.43 -0.02 -1.46
C MET A 1 -13.18 -0.27 -0.63
N PHE A 2 -12.61 0.74 0.03
CA PHE A 2 -11.39 0.64 0.83
C PHE A 2 -11.58 1.11 2.27
N ASP A 3 -12.82 1.16 2.74
CA ASP A 3 -13.27 1.87 3.94
C ASP A 3 -12.65 1.31 5.24
N TYR A 4 -12.03 0.14 5.13
CA TYR A 4 -11.25 -0.56 6.14
C TYR A 4 -9.78 -0.09 6.26
N ILE A 5 -9.28 0.65 5.27
CA ILE A 5 -7.97 1.31 5.31
C ILE A 5 -8.20 2.64 6.01
N THR A 6 -7.50 2.89 7.10
CA THR A 6 -7.70 4.07 7.95
C THR A 6 -7.60 5.36 7.12
N ARG A 7 -6.61 5.42 6.23
CA ARG A 7 -6.41 6.58 5.34
C ARG A 7 -7.42 6.73 4.22
N SER A 8 -8.24 5.72 3.91
CA SER A 8 -9.19 5.79 2.79
C SER A 8 -10.22 6.90 2.90
N LYS A 9 -10.51 7.35 4.13
CA LYS A 9 -11.49 8.40 4.42
C LYS A 9 -11.18 9.74 3.74
N SER A 10 -9.91 9.99 3.42
CA SER A 10 -9.49 11.22 2.75
C SER A 10 -9.27 11.05 1.24
N TRP A 11 -9.48 9.86 0.67
CA TRP A 11 -9.18 9.60 -0.73
C TRP A 11 -10.22 10.23 -1.65
N ILE A 12 -9.73 10.99 -2.63
CA ILE A 12 -10.56 11.65 -3.66
C ILE A 12 -10.45 10.96 -5.03
N LYS A 13 -9.37 10.21 -5.26
CA LYS A 13 -9.14 9.52 -6.53
C LYS A 13 -8.36 8.23 -6.29
N VAL A 14 -8.81 7.13 -6.92
CA VAL A 14 -8.14 5.84 -6.89
C VAL A 14 -8.11 5.28 -8.32
N ILE A 15 -6.92 5.14 -8.88
CA ILE A 15 -6.71 4.77 -10.28
C ILE A 15 -6.00 3.41 -10.33
N PRO A 16 -6.55 2.38 -10.99
CA PRO A 16 -5.85 1.11 -11.15
C PRO A 16 -4.59 1.29 -12.02
N ILE A 17 -3.51 0.60 -11.63
CA ILE A 17 -2.27 0.50 -12.41
C ILE A 17 -2.18 -0.92 -12.96
N ASN A 18 -2.33 -1.08 -14.27
CA ASN A 18 -2.34 -2.38 -14.95
C ASN A 18 -0.96 -2.80 -15.48
N GLU A 19 0.11 -2.16 -15.00
CA GLU A 19 1.47 -2.34 -15.52
C GLU A 19 2.37 -3.18 -14.59
N GLY A 20 3.24 -3.95 -15.24
CA GLY A 20 4.35 -4.70 -14.62
C GLY A 20 4.08 -6.18 -14.33
N TRP A 21 5.12 -6.86 -13.85
CA TRP A 21 5.17 -8.33 -13.71
C TRP A 21 4.52 -8.90 -12.43
N SER A 22 4.06 -8.03 -11.54
CA SER A 22 3.51 -8.45 -10.26
C SER A 22 2.06 -8.86 -10.43
N ARG A 23 1.68 -10.00 -9.83
CA ARG A 23 0.28 -10.44 -9.72
C ARG A 23 -0.56 -9.57 -8.76
N ASP A 24 0.06 -8.61 -8.08
CA ASP A 24 -0.64 -7.70 -7.18
C ASP A 24 -1.52 -6.74 -7.98
N LYS A 25 -2.74 -6.48 -7.48
CA LYS A 25 -3.51 -5.32 -7.94
C LYS A 25 -2.88 -4.07 -7.33
N LYS A 26 -2.66 -3.05 -8.15
CA LYS A 26 -2.03 -1.79 -7.73
C LYS A 26 -2.96 -0.64 -8.05
N TYR A 27 -2.95 0.36 -7.18
CA TYR A 27 -3.72 1.58 -7.37
C TYR A 27 -2.87 2.79 -7.01
N HIS A 28 -2.95 3.81 -7.86
CA HIS A 28 -2.49 5.15 -7.54
C HIS A 28 -3.62 5.92 -6.85
N VAL A 29 -3.37 6.41 -5.65
CA VAL A 29 -4.36 7.04 -4.80
C VAL A 29 -3.97 8.50 -4.54
N TYR A 30 -4.96 9.39 -4.58
CA TYR A 30 -4.83 10.80 -4.22
C TYR A 30 -5.75 11.11 -3.05
N ASP A 31 -5.25 11.83 -2.04
CA ASP A 31 -6.08 12.37 -0.95
C ASP A 31 -6.50 13.83 -1.14
N ILE A 32 -7.43 14.30 -0.30
CA ILE A 32 -7.90 15.70 -0.27
C ILE A 32 -6.78 16.73 -0.05
N ASN A 33 -5.62 16.33 0.48
CA ASN A 33 -4.50 17.21 0.77
C ASN A 33 -3.48 17.25 -0.38
N GLY A 34 -3.73 16.52 -1.47
CA GLY A 34 -2.81 16.42 -2.61
C GLY A 34 -1.67 15.43 -2.40
N ASN A 35 -1.72 14.58 -1.36
CA ASN A 35 -0.76 13.50 -1.20
C ASN A 35 -1.08 12.35 -2.16
N GLU A 36 -0.02 11.73 -2.68
CA GLU A 36 -0.07 10.55 -3.52
C GLU A 36 0.32 9.30 -2.73
N TYR A 37 -0.33 8.17 -3.03
CA TYR A 37 -0.02 6.88 -2.43
C TYR A 37 -0.08 5.74 -3.45
N LEU A 38 0.75 4.73 -3.23
CA LEU A 38 0.66 3.43 -3.89
C LEU A 38 -0.03 2.43 -2.97
N LEU A 39 -1.26 2.04 -3.33
CA LEU A 39 -1.96 0.92 -2.70
C LEU A 39 -1.67 -0.37 -3.47
N ARG A 40 -1.28 -1.43 -2.75
CA ARG A 40 -1.08 -2.77 -3.30
C ARG A 40 -2.00 -3.75 -2.60
N LEU A 41 -2.72 -4.57 -3.37
CA LEU A 41 -3.49 -5.71 -2.87
C LEU A 41 -2.89 -7.00 -3.39
N SER A 42 -2.64 -7.93 -2.49
CA SER A 42 -1.97 -9.21 -2.77
C SER A 42 -2.80 -10.38 -2.24
N SER A 43 -2.56 -11.59 -2.76
CA SER A 43 -3.17 -12.83 -2.20
C SER A 43 -2.77 -13.00 -0.73
N LEU A 44 -3.65 -13.58 0.08
CA LEU A 44 -3.36 -13.98 1.47
C LEU A 44 -2.14 -14.90 1.59
N ASP A 45 -1.86 -15.72 0.58
CA ASP A 45 -0.66 -16.58 0.53
C ASP A 45 0.65 -15.79 0.64
N SER A 46 0.62 -14.50 0.34
CA SER A 46 1.78 -13.61 0.41
C SER A 46 1.92 -12.88 1.76
N LEU A 47 1.03 -13.12 2.73
CA LEU A 47 0.97 -12.40 4.00
C LEU A 47 2.32 -12.27 4.69
N GLU A 48 3.00 -13.37 4.95
CA GLU A 48 4.28 -13.34 5.68
C GLU A 48 5.35 -12.58 4.90
N LYS A 49 5.41 -12.76 3.57
CA LYS A 49 6.33 -12.02 2.70
C LYS A 49 6.05 -10.52 2.74
N LYS A 50 4.78 -10.12 2.70
CA LYS A 50 4.37 -8.70 2.70
C LYS A 50 4.54 -8.06 4.07
N LYS A 51 4.31 -8.81 5.15
CA LYS A 51 4.59 -8.38 6.52
C LYS A 51 6.09 -8.15 6.73
N TRP A 52 6.93 -9.02 6.18
CA TRP A 52 8.38 -8.82 6.18
C TRP A 52 8.77 -7.57 5.37
N GLN A 53 8.19 -7.41 4.17
CA GLN A 53 8.40 -6.22 3.33
C GLN A 53 8.03 -4.93 4.07
N TYR A 54 6.88 -4.90 4.75
CA TYR A 54 6.43 -3.75 5.54
C TYR A 54 7.44 -3.39 6.63
N LYS A 55 7.88 -4.37 7.43
CA LYS A 55 8.88 -4.17 8.47
C LYS A 55 10.22 -3.67 7.91
N MET A 56 10.69 -4.24 6.81
CA MET A 56 11.93 -3.81 6.16
C MET A 56 11.83 -2.35 5.70
N LEU A 57 10.70 -1.95 5.11
CA LEU A 57 10.47 -0.56 4.70
C LEU A 57 10.45 0.39 5.91
N GLN A 58 10.00 -0.05 7.08
CA GLN A 58 10.03 0.76 8.31
C GLN A 58 11.46 0.97 8.82
N GLU A 59 12.33 -0.03 8.68
CA GLU A 59 13.75 0.13 8.98
C GLU A 59 14.43 1.05 7.97
N ILE A 60 14.10 0.90 6.68
CA ILE A 60 14.59 1.75 5.60
C ILE A 60 14.22 3.23 5.81
N GLU A 61 12.99 3.51 6.26
CA GLU A 61 12.54 4.88 6.53
C GLU A 61 13.44 5.61 7.54
N LYS A 62 14.00 4.89 8.51
CA LYS A 62 14.92 5.45 9.53
C LYS A 62 16.28 5.84 8.94
N LEU A 63 16.64 5.35 7.77
CA LEU A 63 17.94 5.58 7.12
C LEU A 63 18.00 6.89 6.33
N ASN A 64 16.93 7.70 6.34
CA ASN A 64 16.84 8.97 5.62
C ASN A 64 17.14 8.84 4.11
N ILE A 65 16.82 7.68 3.53
CA ILE A 65 16.94 7.44 2.09
C ILE A 65 15.63 7.82 1.39
N ASN A 66 15.75 8.27 0.13
CA ASN A 66 14.58 8.56 -0.69
C ASN A 66 13.94 7.26 -1.19
N ALA A 67 13.08 6.66 -0.38
CA ALA A 67 12.34 5.44 -0.68
C ALA A 67 10.86 5.58 -0.28
N PRO A 68 9.94 4.84 -0.93
CA PRO A 68 8.55 4.77 -0.52
C PRO A 68 8.41 4.37 0.95
N LYS A 69 7.65 5.17 1.72
CA LYS A 69 7.44 4.93 3.14
C LYS A 69 6.26 3.99 3.35
N PRO A 70 6.37 3.02 4.26
CA PRO A 70 5.27 2.13 4.58
C PRO A 70 4.26 2.82 5.50
N ILE A 71 3.10 3.17 4.96
CA ILE A 71 2.11 3.96 5.68
C ILE A 71 1.14 3.08 6.48
N GLU A 72 0.62 2.02 5.84
CA GLU A 72 -0.38 1.15 6.46
C GLU A 72 -0.28 -0.26 5.86
N PHE A 73 -0.49 -1.27 6.68
CA PHE A 73 -0.46 -2.67 6.28
C PHE A 73 -1.50 -3.46 7.05
N GLY A 74 -2.16 -4.40 6.38
CA GLY A 74 -3.09 -5.29 7.04
C GLY A 74 -3.70 -6.31 6.10
N VAL A 75 -4.74 -6.99 6.62
CA VAL A 75 -5.48 -8.05 5.94
C VAL A 75 -6.95 -7.67 5.90
N ILE A 76 -7.59 -7.86 4.76
CA ILE A 76 -9.04 -7.72 4.59
C ILE A 76 -9.53 -8.90 3.77
N ASP A 77 -10.53 -9.59 4.31
CA ASP A 77 -11.07 -10.81 3.76
C ASP A 77 -9.90 -11.76 3.40
N ASP A 78 -9.77 -12.14 2.13
CA ASP A 78 -8.72 -13.02 1.62
C ASP A 78 -7.55 -12.28 0.94
N GLN A 79 -7.37 -10.99 1.27
CA GLN A 79 -6.34 -10.14 0.67
C GLN A 79 -5.47 -9.44 1.70
N VAL A 80 -4.23 -9.20 1.30
CA VAL A 80 -3.25 -8.43 2.06
C VAL A 80 -3.07 -7.09 1.37
N TYR A 81 -3.17 -6.00 2.11
CA TYR A 81 -2.91 -4.66 1.58
C TYR A 81 -1.63 -4.06 2.16
N LEU A 82 -1.00 -3.23 1.33
CA LEU A 82 0.12 -2.39 1.71
C LEU A 82 -0.08 -1.02 1.07
N LEU A 83 -0.09 0.03 1.89
CA LEU A 83 -0.18 1.42 1.47
C LEU A 83 1.19 2.08 1.64
N LEU A 84 1.69 2.70 0.58
CA LEU A 84 2.99 3.36 0.52
C LEU A 84 2.83 4.81 0.05
N THR A 85 3.76 5.70 0.42
CA THR A 85 3.92 7.01 -0.25
C THR A 85 4.63 6.87 -1.58
#